data_AF-A0A8T1QJ98-F1
#
_entry.id   AF-A0A8T1QJ98-F1
#
_cell.length_a   1.000
_cell.length_b   1.000
_cell.length_c   1.000
_cell.angle_alpha   90.00
_cell.angle_beta   90.00
_cell.angle_gamma   90.00
#
_symmetry.space_group_name_H-M   'P 1'
#
loop_
_entity.id
_entity.type
_entity.pdbx_description
1 polymer ?
#
loop_
_entity_poly.entity_id
_entity_poly.type
_entity_poly.pdbx_seq_one_letter_code
_entity_poly.pdbx_strand_id
1 'polypeptide(L)'
;MATPAGPAPRLGICTVLSESKRILNAHSRHFLALSVLFLLPLSFSLVVYPTLIQLLADPTPNNSQVLLRSPPFNFHDHYHQQKPPISSNTLILSLLYSLFVCAFSLFAVGSITFSVFHGFYGRPVKFVSAIKSIFTSFFPLLATLIISQVILSLFAIAFGLFLFLVTRVIELFGIDVEYSSPYFVTLYGVVLLLLAMVFVYLQVNWTLAYVVVVVESSWGFEPLRRSASLIKGMRGVALSLLLFFGTFAGVVVWTGAVSAVGSDGASEGWKSWGFVVQIVVTSTLLMLLLLYNAAANTVLYMYCKAIHGELAIEIAEEFAREYVSLPSDDGKVPHIVSVVIS
;
A
#
# COMPACT_ATOMS: atom_id res chain seq x y z
N MET A 1 14.43 33.11 35.11
CA MET A 1 13.04 32.65 35.06
C MET A 1 12.86 31.95 33.72
N ALA A 2 12.99 30.62 33.70
CA ALA A 2 12.93 29.85 32.46
C ALA A 2 11.47 29.69 32.04
N THR A 3 11.13 30.20 30.86
CA THR A 3 9.85 29.93 30.20
C THR A 3 9.74 28.42 29.92
N PRO A 4 8.65 27.76 30.32
CA PRO A 4 8.46 26.35 30.01
C PRO A 4 8.32 26.19 28.50
N ALA A 5 9.10 25.27 27.93
CA ALA A 5 8.97 24.86 26.54
C ALA A 5 7.52 24.41 26.30
N GLY A 6 6.86 25.01 25.30
CA GLY A 6 5.52 24.63 24.91
C GLY A 6 5.45 23.13 24.56
N PRO A 7 4.31 22.47 24.81
CA PRO A 7 4.17 21.05 24.54
C PRO A 7 4.50 20.78 23.07
N ALA A 8 5.41 19.82 22.82
CA ALA A 8 5.75 19.37 21.49
C ALA A 8 4.46 19.10 20.69
N PRO A 9 4.30 19.65 19.47
CA PRO A 9 3.08 19.51 18.71
C PRO A 9 2.78 18.03 18.52
N ARG A 10 1.64 17.58 19.05
CA ARG A 10 1.16 16.21 18.86
C ARG A 10 1.01 16.01 17.36
N LEU A 11 1.91 15.22 16.78
CA LEU A 11 1.91 14.95 15.35
C LEU A 11 0.62 14.22 14.98
N GLY A 12 -0.35 14.96 14.45
CA GLY A 12 -1.65 14.43 14.05
C GLY A 12 -1.63 13.95 12.60
N ILE A 13 -2.59 13.08 12.25
CA ILE A 13 -2.85 12.66 10.87
C ILE A 13 -3.04 13.88 9.96
N CYS A 14 -3.74 14.91 10.44
CA CYS A 14 -3.95 16.15 9.68
C CYS A 14 -2.64 16.85 9.32
N THR A 15 -1.64 16.84 10.20
CA THR A 15 -0.31 17.41 9.92
C THR A 15 0.36 16.65 8.78
N VAL A 16 0.39 15.31 8.87
CA VAL A 16 0.96 14.45 7.82
C VAL A 16 0.25 14.68 6.49
N LEU A 17 -1.09 14.67 6.48
CA LEU A 17 -1.88 14.91 5.26
C LEU A 17 -1.69 16.31 4.68
N SER A 18 -1.63 17.34 5.53
CA SER A 18 -1.41 18.72 5.09
C SER A 18 -0.03 18.90 4.45
N GLU A 19 0.99 18.24 4.99
CA GLU A 19 2.34 18.25 4.48
C GLU A 19 2.47 17.47 3.18
N SER A 20 1.88 16.27 3.11
CA SER A 20 1.80 15.51 1.86
C SER A 20 1.11 16.31 0.76
N LYS A 21 -0.01 17.00 1.09
CA LYS A 21 -0.71 17.88 0.15
C LYS A 21 0.15 19.06 -0.29
N ARG A 22 0.91 19.68 0.63
CA ARG A 22 1.80 20.80 0.34
C ARG A 22 2.90 20.40 -0.65
N ILE A 23 3.59 19.29 -0.39
CA ILE A 23 4.66 18.76 -1.26
C ILE A 23 4.10 18.38 -2.63
N LEU A 24 2.95 17.70 -2.64
CA LEU A 24 2.30 17.29 -3.87
C LEU A 24 1.89 18.50 -4.73
N ASN A 25 1.34 19.55 -4.11
CA ASN A 25 0.94 20.77 -4.82
C ASN A 25 2.14 21.58 -5.33
N ALA A 26 3.25 21.61 -4.59
CA ALA A 26 4.46 22.34 -4.99
C ALA A 26 5.05 21.83 -6.32
N HIS A 27 4.97 20.52 -6.57
CA HIS A 27 5.43 19.89 -7.82
C HIS A 27 4.32 19.11 -8.53
N SER A 28 3.10 19.66 -8.53
CA SER A 28 1.88 18.98 -8.99
C SER A 28 1.98 18.38 -10.40
N ARG A 29 2.59 19.09 -11.35
CA ARG A 29 2.78 18.59 -12.73
C ARG A 29 3.64 17.32 -12.78
N HIS A 30 4.69 17.25 -11.96
CA HIS A 30 5.59 16.10 -11.94
C HIS A 30 4.89 14.88 -11.35
N PHE A 31 4.25 15.05 -10.20
CA PHE A 31 3.51 13.97 -9.55
C PHE A 31 2.28 13.52 -10.34
N LEU A 32 1.58 14.44 -11.01
CA LEU A 32 0.47 14.11 -11.89
C LEU A 32 0.95 13.28 -13.09
N ALA A 33 2.07 13.64 -13.71
CA ALA A 33 2.63 12.85 -14.80
C ALA A 33 3.08 11.44 -14.33
N LEU A 34 3.71 11.31 -13.15
CA LEU A 34 4.01 9.99 -12.57
C LEU A 34 2.75 9.17 -12.29
N SER A 35 1.70 9.83 -11.79
CA SER A 35 0.42 9.18 -11.49
C SER A 35 -0.27 8.70 -12.76
N VAL A 36 -0.30 9.53 -13.80
CA VAL A 36 -0.85 9.15 -15.11
C VAL A 36 -0.03 8.03 -15.77
N LEU A 37 1.30 8.01 -15.56
CA LEU A 37 2.17 6.99 -16.14
C LEU A 37 2.04 5.62 -15.45
N PHE A 38 1.96 5.59 -14.11
CA PHE A 38 2.00 4.33 -13.35
C PHE A 38 0.71 4.00 -12.59
N LEU A 39 0.10 4.98 -11.91
CA LEU A 39 -1.08 4.75 -11.08
C LEU A 39 -2.39 4.67 -11.89
N LEU A 40 -2.50 5.41 -12.99
CA LEU A 40 -3.71 5.40 -13.83
C LEU A 40 -3.89 4.05 -14.55
N PRO A 41 -2.87 3.45 -15.21
CA PRO A 41 -3.00 2.12 -15.78
C PRO A 41 -3.31 1.05 -14.73
N LEU A 42 -2.66 1.16 -13.56
CA LEU A 42 -2.90 0.28 -12.42
C LEU A 42 -4.36 0.38 -11.94
N SER A 43 -4.85 1.59 -11.66
CA SER A 43 -6.19 1.83 -11.13
C SER A 43 -7.27 1.39 -12.13
N PHE A 44 -7.08 1.70 -13.42
CA PHE A 44 -7.99 1.25 -14.47
C PHE A 44 -8.05 -0.28 -14.53
N SER A 45 -6.89 -0.94 -14.48
CA SER A 45 -6.83 -2.40 -14.51
C SER A 45 -7.49 -3.06 -13.28
N LEU A 46 -7.42 -2.44 -12.10
CA LEU A 46 -8.07 -2.92 -10.88
C LEU A 46 -9.60 -2.84 -10.98
N VAL A 47 -10.12 -1.78 -11.60
CA VAL A 47 -11.57 -1.60 -11.80
C VAL A 47 -12.10 -2.55 -12.88
N VAL A 48 -11.35 -2.75 -13.96
CA VAL A 48 -11.83 -3.47 -15.16
C VAL A 48 -11.61 -4.99 -15.09
N TYR A 49 -10.55 -5.47 -14.42
CA TYR A 49 -10.23 -6.89 -14.32
C TYR A 49 -11.37 -7.81 -13.82
N PRO A 50 -12.10 -7.50 -12.73
CA PRO A 50 -13.20 -8.36 -12.27
C PRO A 50 -14.30 -8.50 -13.34
N THR A 51 -14.54 -7.45 -14.11
CA THR A 51 -15.50 -7.45 -15.22
C THR A 51 -14.98 -8.26 -16.43
N LEU A 52 -13.68 -8.18 -16.74
CA LEU A 52 -13.06 -8.97 -17.80
C LEU A 52 -13.07 -10.47 -17.49
N ILE A 53 -12.74 -10.85 -16.26
CA ILE A 53 -12.69 -12.27 -15.90
C ILE A 53 -14.09 -12.90 -15.89
N GLN A 54 -15.12 -12.14 -15.52
CA GLN A 54 -16.52 -12.59 -15.65
C GLN A 54 -16.89 -12.82 -17.12
N LEU A 55 -16.55 -11.90 -18.02
CA LEU A 55 -16.85 -12.05 -19.44
C LEU A 55 -16.14 -13.24 -20.10
N LEU A 56 -14.91 -13.52 -19.67
CA LEU A 56 -14.11 -14.62 -20.22
C LEU A 56 -14.42 -15.97 -19.57
N ALA A 57 -15.02 -15.99 -18.37
CA ALA A 57 -15.35 -17.22 -17.65
C ALA A 57 -16.73 -17.79 -18.01
N ASP A 58 -17.65 -17.00 -18.57
CA ASP A 58 -18.97 -17.46 -19.00
C ASP A 58 -19.02 -17.80 -20.51
N PRO A 59 -19.17 -19.08 -20.92
CA PRO A 59 -19.36 -19.45 -22.31
C PRO A 59 -20.83 -19.57 -22.74
N THR A 60 -21.81 -19.27 -21.87
CA THR A 60 -23.24 -19.53 -22.18
C THR A 60 -24.14 -18.31 -21.99
N PRO A 61 -24.86 -17.85 -23.04
CA PRO A 61 -25.69 -16.64 -23.00
C PRO A 61 -27.15 -16.96 -22.62
N ASN A 62 -27.39 -17.80 -21.60
CA ASN A 62 -28.76 -18.03 -21.14
C ASN A 62 -28.77 -18.60 -19.72
N ASN A 63 -28.99 -17.72 -18.73
CA ASN A 63 -29.85 -17.91 -17.56
C ASN A 63 -29.55 -16.79 -16.55
N SER A 64 -30.28 -15.69 -16.70
CA SER A 64 -30.25 -14.46 -15.89
C SER A 64 -30.69 -14.62 -14.43
N GLN A 65 -30.64 -15.83 -13.86
CA GLN A 65 -31.09 -16.09 -12.48
C GLN A 65 -29.99 -16.54 -11.52
N VAL A 66 -28.73 -16.63 -11.96
CA VAL A 66 -27.61 -17.02 -11.08
C VAL A 66 -27.09 -15.85 -10.23
N LEU A 67 -27.34 -14.60 -10.62
CA LEU A 67 -26.85 -13.39 -9.92
C LEU A 67 -27.66 -12.98 -8.67
N LEU A 68 -28.85 -13.53 -8.46
CA LEU A 68 -29.64 -13.28 -7.23
C LEU A 68 -29.22 -14.15 -6.03
N ARG A 69 -28.28 -15.11 -6.20
CA ARG A 69 -27.96 -16.10 -5.15
C ARG A 69 -26.57 -15.99 -4.52
N SER A 70 -25.87 -14.87 -4.67
CA SER A 70 -24.57 -14.69 -3.99
C SER A 70 -24.42 -13.30 -3.37
N PRO A 71 -25.04 -13.05 -2.20
CA PRO A 71 -24.47 -12.11 -1.25
C PRO A 71 -23.13 -12.67 -0.72
N PRO A 72 -22.14 -11.83 -0.35
CA PRO A 72 -20.83 -12.28 0.11
C PRO A 72 -20.84 -12.95 1.50
N PHE A 73 -22.03 -13.20 2.06
CA PHE A 73 -22.21 -13.74 3.41
C PHE A 73 -23.54 -14.51 3.45
N ASN A 74 -23.55 -15.78 3.06
CA ASN A 74 -24.58 -16.72 3.50
C ASN A 74 -24.01 -18.14 3.50
N PHE A 75 -24.03 -18.71 4.70
CA PHE A 75 -23.45 -20.00 5.06
C PHE A 75 -24.57 -21.05 5.09
N HIS A 76 -25.22 -21.36 3.97
CA HIS A 76 -26.04 -22.58 3.86
C HIS A 76 -26.43 -22.93 2.41
N ASP A 77 -26.24 -24.21 2.09
CA ASP A 77 -26.85 -25.01 1.02
C ASP A 77 -26.68 -24.59 -0.45
N HIS A 78 -25.74 -25.26 -1.14
CA HIS A 78 -26.06 -26.50 -1.86
C HIS A 78 -24.80 -27.13 -2.45
N TYR A 79 -24.57 -28.39 -2.10
CA TYR A 79 -23.71 -29.33 -2.81
C TYR A 79 -24.14 -29.46 -4.28
N HIS A 80 -23.15 -29.64 -5.16
CA HIS A 80 -23.25 -29.86 -6.61
C HIS A 80 -23.48 -28.62 -7.49
N GLN A 81 -22.51 -27.70 -7.50
CA GLN A 81 -22.21 -27.00 -8.75
C GLN A 81 -20.79 -27.35 -9.17
N GLN A 82 -20.70 -28.21 -10.17
CA GLN A 82 -19.47 -28.66 -10.80
C GLN A 82 -18.75 -27.42 -11.33
N LYS A 83 -17.75 -26.97 -10.57
CA LYS A 83 -16.84 -25.89 -10.96
C LYS A 83 -16.27 -26.26 -12.33
N PRO A 84 -16.52 -25.49 -13.40
CA PRO A 84 -15.89 -25.79 -14.68
C PRO A 84 -14.37 -25.80 -14.46
N PRO A 85 -13.63 -26.75 -15.07
CA PRO A 85 -12.19 -26.80 -14.93
C PRO A 85 -11.62 -25.44 -15.33
N ILE A 86 -10.81 -24.87 -14.44
CA ILE A 86 -10.18 -23.57 -14.68
C ILE A 86 -9.40 -23.70 -15.99
N SER A 87 -9.87 -23.03 -17.05
CA SER A 87 -9.21 -23.08 -18.34
C SER A 87 -7.78 -22.56 -18.18
N SER A 88 -6.82 -23.25 -18.80
CA SER A 88 -5.40 -22.84 -18.79
C SER A 88 -5.23 -21.39 -19.25
N ASN A 89 -6.08 -20.93 -20.17
CA ASN A 89 -6.12 -19.55 -20.64
C ASN A 89 -6.47 -18.54 -19.53
N THR A 90 -7.42 -18.88 -18.64
CA THR A 90 -7.81 -18.04 -17.50
C THR A 90 -6.70 -17.96 -16.45
N LEU A 91 -5.95 -19.05 -16.25
CA LEU A 91 -4.78 -19.07 -15.37
C LEU A 91 -3.65 -18.20 -15.91
N ILE A 92 -3.32 -18.34 -17.21
CA ILE A 92 -2.28 -17.54 -17.87
C ILE A 92 -2.65 -16.06 -17.83
N LEU A 93 -3.91 -15.71 -18.11
CA LEU A 93 -4.40 -14.33 -18.04
C LEU A 93 -4.30 -13.75 -16.63
N SER A 94 -4.69 -14.53 -15.61
CA SER A 94 -4.60 -14.10 -14.21
C SER A 94 -3.16 -13.93 -13.75
N LEU A 95 -2.25 -14.81 -14.20
CA LEU A 95 -0.83 -14.68 -13.94
C LEU A 95 -0.25 -13.42 -14.59
N LEU A 96 -0.56 -13.18 -15.86
CA LEU A 96 -0.10 -11.99 -16.58
C LEU A 96 -0.63 -10.70 -15.96
N TYR A 97 -1.91 -10.70 -15.56
CA TYR A 97 -2.52 -9.60 -14.83
C TYR A 97 -1.82 -9.34 -13.48
N SER A 98 -1.56 -10.39 -12.70
CA SER A 98 -0.86 -10.25 -11.42
C SER A 98 0.55 -9.68 -11.59
N LEU A 99 1.26 -10.09 -12.65
CA LEU A 99 2.58 -9.56 -12.98
C LEU A 99 2.50 -8.08 -13.38
N PHE A 100 1.50 -7.71 -14.19
CA PHE A 100 1.24 -6.32 -14.57
C PHE A 100 0.96 -5.44 -13.34
N VAL A 101 0.03 -5.85 -12.47
CA VAL A 101 -0.31 -5.13 -11.23
C VAL A 101 0.91 -5.02 -10.32
N CYS A 102 1.66 -6.11 -10.16
CA CYS A 102 2.89 -6.11 -9.37
C CYS A 102 3.90 -5.09 -9.93
N ALA A 103 4.28 -5.20 -11.20
CA ALA A 103 5.26 -4.31 -11.82
C ALA A 103 4.87 -2.81 -11.71
N PHE A 104 3.63 -2.47 -12.09
CA PHE A 104 3.14 -1.09 -12.03
C PHE A 104 3.02 -0.56 -10.60
N SER A 105 2.64 -1.39 -9.63
CA SER A 105 2.59 -0.99 -8.22
C SER A 105 3.98 -0.70 -7.65
N LEU A 106 4.98 -1.53 -7.97
CA LEU A 106 6.37 -1.33 -7.53
C LEU A 106 6.94 -0.04 -8.14
N PHE A 107 6.69 0.20 -9.44
CA PHE A 107 7.12 1.42 -10.12
C PHE A 107 6.44 2.68 -9.57
N ALA A 108 5.14 2.59 -9.26
CA ALA A 108 4.42 3.70 -8.64
C ALA A 108 4.97 4.03 -7.25
N VAL A 109 5.10 3.03 -6.37
CA VAL A 109 5.62 3.24 -5.00
C VAL A 109 7.06 3.76 -5.03
N GLY A 110 7.92 3.19 -5.88
CA GLY A 110 9.30 3.63 -6.04
C GLY A 110 9.40 5.08 -6.53
N SER A 111 8.73 5.41 -7.64
CA SER A 111 8.80 6.75 -8.24
C SER A 111 8.22 7.85 -7.34
N ILE A 112 7.08 7.60 -6.71
CA ILE A 112 6.40 8.57 -5.86
C ILE A 112 7.22 8.79 -4.59
N THR A 113 7.66 7.72 -3.93
CA THR A 113 8.47 7.82 -2.70
C THR A 113 9.76 8.59 -2.95
N PHE A 114 10.49 8.25 -4.01
CA PHE A 114 11.72 8.95 -4.38
C PHE A 114 11.46 10.43 -4.67
N SER A 115 10.37 10.75 -5.38
CA SER A 115 10.02 12.13 -5.72
C SER A 115 9.57 12.94 -4.51
N VAL A 116 8.82 12.35 -3.57
CA VAL A 116 8.40 13.01 -2.32
C VAL A 116 9.61 13.24 -1.41
N PHE A 117 10.52 12.26 -1.31
CA PHE A 117 11.75 12.39 -0.54
C PHE A 117 12.60 13.56 -1.06
N HIS A 118 12.89 13.62 -2.36
CA HIS A 118 13.63 14.74 -2.94
C HIS A 118 12.88 16.07 -2.90
N GLY A 119 11.55 16.05 -3.04
CA GLY A 119 10.70 17.23 -2.89
C GLY A 119 10.75 17.82 -1.48
N PHE A 120 10.91 16.98 -0.45
CA PHE A 120 11.10 17.43 0.94
C PHE A 120 12.42 18.20 1.12
N TYR A 121 13.50 17.80 0.43
CA TYR A 121 14.80 18.47 0.46
C TYR A 121 14.93 19.61 -0.56
N GLY A 122 13.86 19.97 -1.30
CA GLY A 122 13.85 21.11 -2.22
C GLY A 122 14.71 20.96 -3.48
N ARG A 123 15.19 19.75 -3.81
CA ARG A 123 16.01 19.53 -5.02
C ARG A 123 15.13 19.31 -6.26
N PRO A 124 15.50 19.85 -7.44
CA PRO A 124 14.74 19.64 -8.66
C PRO A 124 14.80 18.17 -9.09
N VAL A 125 13.66 17.49 -9.05
CA VAL A 125 13.53 16.07 -9.38
C VAL A 125 13.61 15.91 -10.90
N LYS A 126 14.65 15.24 -11.40
CA LYS A 126 14.75 14.85 -12.81
C LYS A 126 14.09 13.48 -13.01
N PHE A 127 13.00 13.44 -13.77
CA PHE A 127 12.25 12.21 -14.13
C PHE A 127 13.14 11.03 -14.53
N VAL A 128 14.17 11.28 -15.33
CA VAL A 128 15.08 10.23 -15.82
C VAL A 128 15.92 9.62 -14.70
N SER A 129 16.30 10.42 -13.70
CA SER A 129 17.07 9.93 -12.56
C SER A 129 16.20 9.12 -11.61
N ALA A 130 14.94 9.50 -11.45
CA ALA A 130 13.95 8.71 -10.73
C ALA A 130 13.76 7.34 -11.40
N ILE A 131 13.56 7.30 -12.73
CA ILE A 131 13.38 6.04 -13.48
C ILE A 131 14.62 5.14 -13.43
N LYS A 132 15.83 5.71 -13.47
CA LYS A 132 17.06 4.92 -13.34
C LYS A 132 17.22 4.31 -11.94
N SER A 133 16.86 5.06 -10.90
CA SER A 133 16.83 4.57 -9.51
C SER A 133 15.76 3.49 -9.31
N ILE A 134 14.63 3.60 -10.02
CA ILE A 134 13.56 2.58 -10.01
C ILE A 134 14.08 1.20 -10.45
N PHE A 135 14.88 1.11 -11.53
CA PHE A 135 15.42 -0.18 -11.99
C PHE A 135 16.39 -0.81 -10.99
N THR A 136 17.09 0.00 -10.22
CA THR A 136 18.02 -0.47 -9.18
C THR A 136 17.28 -0.88 -7.90
N SER A 137 16.16 -0.21 -7.57
CA SER A 137 15.34 -0.51 -6.40
C SER A 137 14.25 -1.58 -6.65
N PHE A 138 13.99 -1.95 -7.92
CA PHE A 138 12.95 -2.92 -8.28
C PHE A 138 13.15 -4.29 -7.62
N PHE A 139 14.35 -4.88 -7.72
CA PHE A 139 14.66 -6.18 -7.14
C PHE A 139 14.55 -6.21 -5.61
N PRO A 140 15.07 -5.24 -4.84
CA PRO A 140 14.88 -5.21 -3.39
C PRO A 140 13.42 -5.02 -2.98
N LEU A 141 12.67 -4.19 -3.72
CA LEU A 141 11.25 -3.93 -3.41
C LEU A 141 10.38 -5.15 -3.71
N LEU A 142 10.67 -5.84 -4.83
CA LEU A 142 10.08 -7.13 -5.16
C LEU A 142 10.42 -8.20 -4.11
N ALA A 143 11.68 -8.30 -3.67
CA ALA A 143 12.08 -9.24 -2.65
C ALA A 143 11.35 -9.00 -1.31
N THR A 144 11.22 -7.75 -0.90
CA THR A 144 10.50 -7.36 0.32
C THR A 144 9.01 -7.64 0.20
N LEU A 145 8.41 -7.40 -0.98
CA LEU A 145 7.03 -7.76 -1.27
C LEU A 145 6.84 -9.27 -1.15
N ILE A 146 7.69 -10.08 -1.78
CA ILE A 146 7.61 -11.55 -1.73
C ILE A 146 7.73 -12.05 -0.28
N ILE A 147 8.70 -11.54 0.49
CA ILE A 147 8.87 -11.93 1.90
C ILE A 147 7.65 -11.55 2.73
N SER A 148 7.14 -10.33 2.59
CA SER A 148 5.90 -9.89 3.24
C SER A 148 4.73 -10.82 2.93
N GLN A 149 4.53 -11.16 1.65
CA GLN A 149 3.47 -12.06 1.22
C GLN A 149 3.65 -13.49 1.75
N VAL A 150 4.88 -14.02 1.76
CA VAL A 150 5.19 -15.34 2.33
C VAL A 150 4.86 -15.37 3.83
N ILE A 151 5.22 -14.33 4.59
CA ILE A 151 4.91 -14.28 6.03
C ILE A 151 3.40 -14.22 6.25
N LEU A 152 2.68 -13.35 5.53
CA LEU A 152 1.21 -13.25 5.64
C LEU A 152 0.52 -14.58 5.28
N SER A 153 0.98 -15.23 4.21
CA SER A 153 0.50 -16.55 3.80
C SER A 153 0.77 -17.62 4.86
N LEU A 154 1.95 -17.60 5.48
CA LEU A 154 2.29 -18.55 6.55
C LEU A 154 1.40 -18.39 7.78
N PHE A 155 1.10 -17.14 8.20
CA PHE A 155 0.13 -16.89 9.26
C PHE A 155 -1.28 -17.35 8.87
N ALA A 156 -1.72 -17.10 7.63
CA ALA A 156 -3.02 -17.54 7.13
C ALA A 156 -3.13 -19.08 7.12
N ILE A 157 -2.09 -19.77 6.62
CA ILE A 157 -2.03 -21.23 6.54
C ILE A 157 -1.98 -21.83 7.94
N ALA A 158 -1.12 -21.35 8.82
CA ALA A 158 -1.02 -21.85 10.20
C ALA A 158 -2.35 -21.73 10.93
N PHE A 159 -3.04 -20.61 10.75
CA PHE A 159 -4.34 -20.36 11.35
C PHE A 159 -5.45 -21.22 10.74
N GLY A 160 -5.47 -21.37 9.42
CA GLY A 160 -6.40 -22.26 8.72
C GLY A 160 -6.20 -23.72 9.13
N LEU A 161 -4.95 -24.17 9.27
CA LEU A 161 -4.62 -25.50 9.78
C LEU A 161 -5.07 -25.67 11.23
N PHE A 162 -4.87 -24.65 12.08
CA PHE A 162 -5.34 -24.68 13.46
C PHE A 162 -6.86 -24.87 13.53
N LEU A 163 -7.63 -24.07 12.78
CA LEU A 163 -9.08 -24.21 12.70
C LEU A 163 -9.51 -25.58 12.19
N PHE A 164 -8.86 -26.07 11.13
CA PHE A 164 -9.13 -27.38 10.56
C PHE A 164 -8.85 -28.53 11.55
N LEU A 165 -7.76 -28.44 12.30
CA LEU A 165 -7.45 -29.43 13.33
C LEU A 165 -8.47 -29.41 14.46
N VAL A 166 -8.88 -28.22 14.92
CA VAL A 166 -9.92 -28.09 15.96
C VAL A 166 -11.23 -28.74 15.50
N THR A 167 -11.68 -28.47 14.27
CA THR A 167 -12.91 -29.10 13.74
C THR A 167 -12.78 -30.61 13.64
N ARG A 168 -11.62 -31.13 13.18
CA ARG A 168 -11.40 -32.58 13.06
C ARG A 168 -11.31 -33.30 14.39
N VAL A 169 -10.73 -32.66 15.41
CA VAL A 169 -10.67 -33.23 16.76
C VAL A 169 -12.08 -33.34 17.35
N ILE A 170 -12.93 -32.31 17.18
CA ILE A 170 -14.30 -32.33 17.69
C ILE A 170 -15.12 -33.44 17.00
N GLU A 171 -14.98 -33.59 15.68
CA GLU A 171 -15.60 -34.70 14.93
C GLU A 171 -15.11 -36.08 15.42
N LEU A 172 -13.82 -36.22 15.77
CA LEU A 172 -13.25 -37.47 16.28
C LEU A 172 -13.84 -37.89 17.63
N PHE A 173 -14.26 -36.93 18.46
CA PHE A 173 -14.94 -37.19 19.74
C PHE A 173 -16.41 -37.62 19.58
N GLY A 174 -16.91 -37.77 18.34
CA GLY A 174 -18.28 -38.20 18.06
C GLY A 174 -19.32 -37.11 18.33
N ILE A 175 -18.89 -35.85 18.41
CA ILE A 175 -19.79 -34.70 18.49
C ILE A 175 -20.05 -34.25 17.06
N ASP A 176 -21.27 -34.47 16.57
CA ASP A 176 -21.69 -33.96 15.27
C ASP A 176 -21.63 -32.42 15.30
N VAL A 177 -20.64 -31.86 14.59
CA VAL A 177 -20.48 -30.41 14.47
C VAL A 177 -21.53 -29.90 13.50
N GLU A 178 -22.62 -29.37 14.04
CA GLU A 178 -23.58 -28.63 13.23
C GLU A 178 -22.97 -27.28 12.84
N TYR A 179 -22.38 -27.23 11.64
CA TYR A 179 -21.72 -26.04 11.09
C TYR A 179 -22.64 -24.80 11.02
N SER A 180 -23.95 -25.01 10.99
CA SER A 180 -24.98 -23.96 11.01
C SER A 180 -25.27 -23.41 12.40
N SER A 181 -24.78 -24.08 13.45
CA SER A 181 -25.05 -23.70 14.82
C SER A 181 -24.56 -22.27 15.10
N PRO A 182 -25.38 -21.41 15.73
CA PRO A 182 -24.99 -20.03 16.00
C PRO A 182 -23.72 -19.94 16.85
N TYR A 183 -23.46 -20.94 17.70
CA TYR A 183 -22.24 -21.03 18.51
C TYR A 183 -20.99 -21.27 17.66
N PHE A 184 -21.08 -22.16 16.66
CA PHE A 184 -19.97 -22.45 15.75
C PHE A 184 -19.66 -21.25 14.85
N VAL A 185 -20.69 -20.62 14.29
CA VAL A 185 -20.56 -19.40 13.47
C VAL A 185 -19.96 -18.26 14.30
N THR A 186 -20.42 -18.06 15.54
CA THR A 186 -19.89 -17.03 16.43
C THR A 186 -18.43 -17.30 16.76
N LEU A 187 -18.06 -18.54 17.10
CA LEU A 187 -16.68 -18.92 17.39
C LEU A 187 -15.78 -18.70 16.17
N TYR A 188 -16.19 -19.15 14.99
CA TYR A 188 -15.46 -18.92 13.75
C TYR A 188 -15.30 -17.42 13.46
N GLY A 189 -16.35 -16.63 13.66
CA GLY A 189 -16.34 -15.18 13.48
C GLY A 189 -15.37 -14.46 14.42
N VAL A 190 -15.37 -14.82 15.72
CA VAL A 190 -14.42 -14.28 16.71
C VAL A 190 -12.99 -14.62 16.32
N VAL A 191 -12.75 -15.86 15.91
CA VAL A 191 -11.42 -16.34 15.53
C VAL A 191 -10.96 -15.60 14.27
N LEU A 192 -11.79 -15.48 13.23
CA LEU A 192 -11.49 -14.69 12.03
C LEU A 192 -11.21 -13.21 12.35
N LEU A 193 -11.94 -12.62 13.29
CA LEU A 193 -11.69 -11.25 13.75
C LEU A 193 -10.31 -11.12 14.40
N LEU A 194 -9.90 -12.09 15.23
CA LEU A 194 -8.56 -12.11 15.81
C LEU A 194 -7.48 -12.21 14.73
N LEU A 195 -7.66 -13.05 13.70
CA LEU A 195 -6.73 -13.12 12.57
C LEU A 195 -6.65 -11.78 11.83
N ALA A 196 -7.80 -11.14 11.57
CA ALA A 196 -7.84 -9.84 10.92
C ALA A 196 -7.07 -8.78 11.74
N MET A 197 -7.22 -8.78 13.07
CA MET A 197 -6.47 -7.88 13.96
C MET A 197 -4.96 -8.14 13.90
N VAL A 198 -4.52 -9.39 13.82
CA VAL A 198 -3.11 -9.75 13.62
C VAL A 198 -2.59 -9.22 12.28
N PHE A 199 -3.35 -9.39 11.20
CA PHE A 199 -2.96 -8.85 9.89
C PHE A 199 -2.90 -7.33 9.87
N VAL A 200 -3.86 -6.64 10.49
CA VAL A 200 -3.82 -5.18 10.62
C VAL A 200 -2.59 -4.76 11.43
N TYR A 201 -2.26 -5.47 12.51
CA TYR A 201 -1.06 -5.18 13.30
C TYR A 201 0.24 -5.36 12.50
N LEU A 202 0.35 -6.42 11.70
CA LEU A 202 1.48 -6.63 10.79
C LEU A 202 1.54 -5.53 9.71
N GLN A 203 0.41 -5.22 9.08
CA GLN A 203 0.29 -4.15 8.07
C GLN A 203 0.75 -2.80 8.62
N VAL A 204 0.33 -2.42 9.83
CA VAL A 204 0.77 -1.19 10.48
C VAL A 204 2.29 -1.22 10.69
N ASN A 205 2.84 -2.31 11.23
CA ASN A 205 4.29 -2.39 11.45
C ASN A 205 5.11 -2.32 10.15
N TRP A 206 4.57 -2.82 9.05
CA TRP A 206 5.23 -2.86 7.75
C TRP A 206 4.79 -1.75 6.77
N THR A 207 3.96 -0.80 7.21
CA THR A 207 3.45 0.28 6.35
C THR A 207 4.59 1.09 5.73
N LEU A 208 5.69 1.27 6.46
CA LEU A 208 6.87 2.00 6.01
C LEU A 208 7.91 1.11 5.30
N ALA A 209 7.73 -0.21 5.25
CA ALA A 209 8.76 -1.13 4.74
C ALA A 209 9.13 -0.82 3.29
N TYR A 210 8.13 -0.59 2.42
CA TYR A 210 8.38 -0.24 1.03
C TYR A 210 9.08 1.11 0.89
N VAL A 211 8.78 2.08 1.75
CA VAL A 211 9.47 3.38 1.77
C VAL A 211 10.92 3.23 2.19
N VAL A 212 11.18 2.44 3.24
CA VAL A 212 12.53 2.11 3.72
C VAL A 212 13.36 1.46 2.62
N VAL A 213 12.78 0.53 1.84
CA VAL A 213 13.49 -0.10 0.71
C VAL A 213 13.90 0.92 -0.34
N VAL A 214 13.03 1.86 -0.68
CA VAL A 214 13.32 2.89 -1.70
C VAL A 214 14.40 3.85 -1.21
N VAL A 215 14.33 4.28 0.05
CA VAL A 215 15.20 5.32 0.60
C VAL A 215 16.55 4.75 1.08
N GLU A 216 16.52 3.66 1.83
CA GLU A 216 17.71 3.06 2.46
C GLU A 216 18.36 1.98 1.57
N SER A 217 17.76 1.66 0.40
CA SER A 217 18.24 0.63 -0.53
C SER A 217 18.50 -0.73 0.13
N SER A 218 17.75 -1.04 1.20
CA SER A 218 17.86 -2.28 1.97
C SER A 218 17.08 -3.42 1.31
N TRP A 219 17.58 -4.66 1.44
CA TRP A 219 16.99 -5.84 0.81
C TRP A 219 16.45 -6.81 1.87
N GLY A 220 15.36 -7.51 1.54
CA GLY A 220 14.94 -8.70 2.27
C GLY A 220 14.12 -8.44 3.55
N PHE A 221 14.53 -9.06 4.66
CA PHE A 221 13.87 -8.91 5.98
C PHE A 221 14.28 -7.63 6.72
N GLU A 222 15.44 -7.07 6.40
CA GLU A 222 15.97 -5.85 7.00
C GLU A 222 14.97 -4.67 6.97
N PRO A 223 14.35 -4.32 5.82
CA PRO A 223 13.35 -3.24 5.76
C PRO A 223 12.10 -3.50 6.61
N LEU A 224 11.70 -4.76 6.81
CA LEU A 224 10.54 -5.11 7.64
C LEU A 224 10.83 -4.91 9.13
N ARG A 225 12.04 -5.29 9.57
CA ARG A 225 12.47 -5.05 10.95
C ARG A 225 12.66 -3.57 11.22
N ARG A 226 13.27 -2.87 10.27
CA ARG A 226 13.54 -1.43 10.33
C ARG A 226 12.26 -0.60 10.35
N SER A 227 11.27 -0.93 9.52
CA SER A 227 9.95 -0.27 9.56
C SER A 227 9.25 -0.47 10.89
N ALA A 228 9.30 -1.68 11.47
CA ALA A 228 8.71 -1.97 12.77
C ALA A 228 9.40 -1.20 13.92
N SER A 229 10.71 -0.95 13.84
CA SER A 229 11.40 -0.09 14.81
C SER A 229 11.04 1.38 14.65
N LEU A 230 11.02 1.89 13.41
CA LEU A 230 10.75 3.31 13.13
C LEU A 230 9.32 3.71 13.52
N ILE A 231 8.35 2.82 13.35
CA ILE A 231 6.95 3.12 13.65
C ILE A 231 6.63 3.05 15.15
N LYS A 232 7.57 2.54 15.97
CA LYS A 232 7.40 2.42 17.42
C LYS A 232 7.28 3.83 18.02
N GLY A 233 6.10 4.15 18.54
CA GLY A 233 5.75 5.49 19.04
C GLY A 233 4.76 6.25 18.15
N MET A 234 4.63 5.89 16.87
CA MET A 234 3.66 6.51 15.93
C MET A 234 2.64 5.52 15.35
N ARG A 235 2.52 4.32 15.93
CA ARG A 235 1.58 3.27 15.50
C ARG A 235 0.14 3.77 15.37
N GLY A 236 -0.31 4.67 16.25
CA GLY A 236 -1.67 5.23 16.18
C GLY A 236 -1.90 6.08 14.92
N VAL A 237 -0.91 6.89 14.53
CA VAL A 237 -0.97 7.71 13.31
C VAL A 237 -0.93 6.81 12.08
N ALA A 238 -0.04 5.82 12.06
CA ALA A 238 0.07 4.85 10.98
C ALA A 238 -1.22 4.03 10.81
N LEU A 239 -1.79 3.52 11.92
CA LEU A 239 -3.08 2.82 11.92
C LEU A 239 -4.19 3.72 11.39
N SER A 240 -4.24 4.99 11.81
CA SER A 240 -5.27 5.90 11.34
C SER A 240 -5.11 6.25 9.85
N LEU A 241 -3.89 6.36 9.34
CA LEU A 241 -3.65 6.57 7.91
C LEU A 241 -4.06 5.34 7.10
N LEU A 242 -3.69 4.14 7.57
CA LEU A 242 -4.09 2.87 6.96
C LEU A 242 -5.61 2.72 6.91
N LEU A 243 -6.31 3.00 8.01
CA LEU A 243 -7.76 2.95 8.08
C LEU A 243 -8.40 4.02 7.18
N PHE A 244 -7.90 5.25 7.21
CA PHE A 244 -8.42 6.33 6.36
C PHE A 244 -8.31 5.96 4.87
N PHE A 245 -7.10 5.73 4.35
CA PHE A 245 -6.92 5.42 2.94
C PHE A 245 -7.54 4.08 2.55
N GLY A 246 -7.48 3.08 3.43
CA GLY A 246 -8.07 1.76 3.21
C GLY A 246 -9.59 1.82 3.10
N THR A 247 -10.28 2.53 4.00
CA THR A 247 -11.73 2.69 3.94
C THR A 247 -12.15 3.48 2.70
N PHE A 248 -11.49 4.59 2.36
CA PHE A 248 -11.84 5.34 1.15
C PHE A 248 -11.60 4.54 -0.13
N ALA A 249 -10.47 3.83 -0.23
CA ALA A 249 -10.20 2.93 -1.36
C ALA A 249 -11.25 1.81 -1.44
N GLY A 250 -11.60 1.21 -0.30
CA GLY A 250 -12.63 0.19 -0.21
C GLY A 250 -14.00 0.67 -0.70
N VAL A 251 -14.42 1.87 -0.29
CA VAL A 251 -15.69 2.50 -0.76
C VAL A 251 -15.66 2.76 -2.26
N VAL A 252 -14.54 3.26 -2.81
CA VAL A 252 -14.40 3.50 -4.26
C VAL A 252 -14.49 2.19 -5.04
N VAL A 253 -13.82 1.13 -4.57
CA VAL A 253 -13.88 -0.19 -5.21
C VAL A 253 -15.29 -0.80 -5.09
N TRP A 254 -15.92 -0.70 -3.92
CA TRP A 254 -17.26 -1.20 -3.66
C TRP A 254 -18.32 -0.53 -4.55
N THR A 255 -18.27 0.80 -4.67
CA THR A 255 -19.19 1.55 -5.55
C THR A 255 -19.01 1.18 -7.02
N GLY A 256 -17.77 0.95 -7.47
CA GLY A 256 -17.49 0.39 -8.80
C GLY A 256 -18.09 -1.00 -9.00
N ALA A 257 -17.90 -1.90 -8.02
CA ALA A 257 -18.40 -3.27 -8.09
C ALA A 257 -19.94 -3.36 -8.10
N VAL A 258 -20.62 -2.63 -7.21
CA VAL A 258 -22.10 -2.62 -7.13
C VAL A 258 -22.72 -2.13 -8.44
N SER A 259 -22.13 -1.12 -9.06
CA SER A 259 -22.71 -0.53 -10.27
C SER A 259 -22.45 -1.35 -11.53
N ALA A 260 -21.40 -2.17 -11.52
CA ALA A 260 -21.19 -3.18 -12.56
C ALA A 260 -22.28 -4.28 -12.51
N VAL A 261 -22.85 -4.55 -11.34
CA VAL A 261 -23.90 -5.57 -11.13
C VAL A 261 -25.31 -5.02 -11.34
N GLY A 262 -25.57 -3.74 -10.99
CA GLY A 262 -26.90 -3.12 -11.10
C GLY A 262 -27.34 -2.70 -12.52
N SER A 263 -26.53 -2.91 -13.54
CA SER A 263 -26.89 -2.65 -14.94
C SER A 263 -27.66 -3.83 -15.52
N ASP A 264 -28.96 -3.88 -15.23
CA ASP A 264 -29.91 -4.96 -15.56
C ASP A 264 -30.26 -5.07 -17.07
N GLY A 265 -29.26 -4.93 -17.94
CA GLY A 265 -29.38 -4.97 -19.40
C GLY A 265 -28.10 -5.54 -20.00
N ALA A 266 -27.91 -6.86 -19.83
CA ALA A 266 -26.69 -7.61 -20.15
C ALA A 266 -26.24 -7.58 -21.63
N SER A 267 -26.97 -6.91 -22.53
CA SER A 267 -26.56 -6.70 -23.92
C SER A 267 -26.10 -5.27 -24.24
N GLU A 268 -26.45 -4.26 -23.42
CA GLU A 268 -26.19 -2.84 -23.74
C GLU A 268 -25.57 -2.03 -22.59
N GLY A 269 -25.52 -2.58 -21.37
CA GLY A 269 -25.00 -1.91 -20.17
C GLY A 269 -23.56 -1.42 -20.29
N TRP A 270 -22.68 -2.16 -20.98
CA TRP A 270 -21.28 -1.77 -21.17
C TRP A 270 -21.09 -0.61 -22.15
N LYS A 271 -22.08 -0.39 -23.04
CA LYS A 271 -22.12 0.78 -23.95
C LYS A 271 -22.75 2.00 -23.29
N SER A 272 -23.31 1.86 -22.09
CA SER A 272 -23.83 2.99 -21.35
C SER A 272 -22.71 3.98 -21.09
N TRP A 273 -22.90 5.21 -21.56
CA TRP A 273 -22.02 6.32 -21.23
C TRP A 273 -21.83 6.46 -19.72
N GLY A 274 -22.85 6.11 -18.92
CA GLY A 274 -22.77 6.10 -17.46
C GLY A 274 -21.73 5.11 -16.92
N PHE A 275 -21.64 3.91 -17.49
CA PHE A 275 -20.67 2.89 -17.08
C PHE A 275 -19.22 3.32 -17.40
N VAL A 276 -19.00 3.88 -18.60
CA VAL A 276 -17.69 4.41 -19.00
C VAL A 276 -17.28 5.57 -18.11
N VAL A 277 -18.16 6.56 -17.90
CA VAL A 277 -17.91 7.69 -17.00
C VAL A 277 -17.59 7.19 -15.60
N GLN A 278 -18.33 6.19 -15.11
CA GLN A 278 -18.09 5.63 -13.80
C GLN A 278 -16.72 4.97 -13.68
N ILE A 279 -16.29 4.13 -14.63
CA ILE A 279 -14.96 3.52 -14.61
C ILE A 279 -13.87 4.59 -14.60
N VAL A 280 -14.04 5.65 -15.40
CA VAL A 280 -13.10 6.78 -15.45
C VAL A 280 -13.06 7.49 -14.09
N VAL A 281 -14.21 7.78 -13.48
CA VAL A 281 -14.31 8.44 -12.18
C VAL A 281 -13.72 7.57 -11.06
N THR A 282 -14.07 6.28 -10.98
CA THR A 282 -13.54 5.38 -9.95
C THR A 282 -12.04 5.17 -10.12
N SER A 283 -11.55 4.99 -11.35
CA SER A 283 -10.11 4.86 -11.64
C SER A 283 -9.33 6.12 -11.27
N THR A 284 -9.83 7.31 -11.62
CA THR A 284 -9.17 8.59 -11.29
C THR A 284 -9.18 8.87 -9.79
N LEU A 285 -10.28 8.58 -9.08
CA LEU A 285 -10.35 8.69 -7.62
C LEU A 285 -9.39 7.71 -6.94
N LEU A 286 -9.33 6.46 -7.41
CA LEU A 286 -8.40 5.46 -6.88
C LEU A 286 -6.94 5.87 -7.14
N MET A 287 -6.63 6.40 -8.32
CA MET A 287 -5.31 6.94 -8.65
C MET A 287 -4.90 8.03 -7.65
N LEU A 288 -5.78 8.99 -7.37
CA LEU A 288 -5.51 10.06 -6.42
C LEU A 288 -5.33 9.50 -4.99
N LEU A 289 -6.18 8.57 -4.56
CA LEU A 289 -6.07 7.94 -3.24
C LEU A 289 -4.73 7.20 -3.07
N LEU A 290 -4.30 6.43 -4.07
CA LEU A 290 -3.03 5.72 -4.04
C LEU A 290 -1.84 6.69 -4.02
N LEU A 291 -1.90 7.80 -4.76
CA LEU A 291 -0.90 8.85 -4.74
C LEU A 291 -0.78 9.49 -3.35
N TYR A 292 -1.90 9.89 -2.76
CA TYR A 292 -1.92 10.47 -1.42
C TYR A 292 -1.47 9.47 -0.35
N ASN A 293 -1.83 8.19 -0.47
CA ASN A 293 -1.38 7.14 0.43
C ASN A 293 0.15 6.98 0.38
N ALA A 294 0.73 6.86 -0.82
CA ALA A 294 2.18 6.78 -0.98
C ALA A 294 2.89 8.01 -0.39
N ALA A 295 2.41 9.22 -0.71
CA ALA A 295 2.98 10.46 -0.19
C ALA A 295 2.85 10.58 1.35
N ALA A 296 1.72 10.17 1.93
CA ALA A 296 1.52 10.18 3.37
C ALA A 296 2.45 9.20 4.09
N ASN A 297 2.67 8.01 3.53
CA ASN A 297 3.62 7.04 4.09
C ASN A 297 5.07 7.55 4.00
N THR A 298 5.45 8.24 2.92
CA THR A 298 6.78 8.86 2.82
C THR A 298 6.96 10.00 3.83
N VAL A 299 5.97 10.88 3.99
CA VAL A 299 6.03 11.96 4.99
C VAL A 299 6.05 11.39 6.41
N LEU A 300 5.25 10.37 6.69
CA LEU A 300 5.28 9.65 7.97
C LEU A 300 6.67 9.06 8.24
N TYR A 301 7.31 8.44 7.24
CA TYR A 301 8.68 7.95 7.36
C TYR A 301 9.66 9.07 7.77
N MET A 302 9.60 10.23 7.11
CA MET A 302 10.46 11.37 7.44
C MET A 302 10.25 11.85 8.87
N TYR A 303 9.00 11.91 9.33
CA TYR A 303 8.70 12.26 10.72
C TYR A 303 9.17 11.20 11.72
N CYS A 304 8.99 9.90 11.44
CA CYS A 304 9.53 8.83 12.27
C CYS A 304 11.05 8.96 12.40
N LYS A 305 11.75 9.24 11.29
CA LYS A 305 13.20 9.46 11.26
C LYS A 305 13.61 10.70 12.06
N ALA A 306 12.81 11.77 12.02
CA ALA A 306 13.01 12.97 12.83
C ALA A 306 12.94 12.68 14.33
N ILE A 307 11.93 11.92 14.75
CA ILE A 307 11.70 11.60 16.17
C ILE A 307 12.81 10.70 16.73
N HIS A 308 13.39 9.82 15.91
CA HIS A 308 14.51 8.98 16.32
C HIS A 308 15.87 9.73 16.30
N GLY A 309 15.90 11.01 15.94
CA GLY A 309 17.12 11.83 15.88
C GLY A 309 18.03 11.54 14.67
N GLU A 310 17.72 10.52 13.89
CA GLU A 310 18.48 10.13 12.70
C GLU A 310 18.36 11.15 11.56
N LEU A 311 17.26 11.91 11.50
CA LEU A 311 17.07 12.94 10.46
C LEU A 311 18.06 14.10 10.61
N ALA A 312 18.40 14.51 11.84
CA ALA A 312 19.34 15.62 12.05
C ALA A 312 20.77 15.25 11.61
N ILE A 313 21.15 13.97 11.79
CA ILE A 313 22.44 13.43 11.35
C ILE A 313 22.49 13.35 9.82
N GLU A 314 21.43 12.85 9.19
CA GLU A 314 21.36 12.74 7.72
C GLU A 314 21.33 14.12 7.05
N ILE A 315 20.59 15.08 7.62
CA ILE A 315 20.63 16.47 7.17
C ILE A 315 22.06 17.01 7.27
N ALA A 316 22.75 16.78 8.39
CA ALA A 316 24.14 17.24 8.57
C ALA A 316 25.11 16.55 7.58
N GLU A 317 24.97 15.26 7.31
CA GLU A 317 25.78 14.53 6.32
C GLU A 317 25.49 14.95 4.88
N GLU A 318 24.23 15.16 4.52
CA GLU A 318 23.83 15.59 3.17
C GLU A 318 24.37 17.00 2.89
N PHE A 319 24.28 17.91 3.87
CA PHE A 319 24.93 19.21 3.78
C PHE A 319 26.46 19.09 3.76
N ALA A 320 27.06 18.20 4.56
CA ALA A 320 28.52 17.98 4.57
C ALA A 320 29.05 17.43 3.24
N ARG A 321 28.27 16.63 2.49
CA ARG A 321 28.64 16.19 1.13
C ARG A 321 28.56 17.32 0.10
N GLU A 322 27.71 18.32 0.34
CA GLU A 322 27.55 19.50 -0.52
C GLU A 322 28.65 20.55 -0.25
N TYR A 323 29.25 20.52 0.95
CA TYR A 323 30.55 21.14 1.22
C TYR A 323 31.67 20.24 0.72
N VAL A 324 31.98 20.35 -0.57
CA VAL A 324 33.29 19.93 -1.10
C VAL A 324 34.35 20.54 -0.19
N SER A 325 35.14 19.70 0.47
CA SER A 325 36.36 20.11 1.15
C SER A 325 37.21 20.84 0.12
N LEU A 326 37.24 22.18 0.22
CA LEU A 326 38.24 22.96 -0.49
C LEU A 326 39.59 22.34 -0.15
N PRO A 327 40.47 22.06 -1.13
CA PRO A 327 41.85 21.79 -0.81
C PRO A 327 42.31 22.99 0.01
N SER A 328 42.56 22.77 1.30
CA SER A 328 43.25 23.75 2.12
C SER A 328 44.55 24.04 1.37
N ASP A 329 44.66 25.26 0.86
CA ASP A 329 45.86 25.79 0.21
C ASP A 329 47.00 25.67 1.22
N ASP A 330 47.73 24.57 1.11
CA ASP A 330 48.83 24.17 1.99
C ASP A 330 50.08 24.98 1.61
N GLY A 331 49.96 26.30 1.75
CA GLY A 331 50.94 27.22 1.16
C GLY A 331 50.99 28.64 1.74
N LYS A 332 50.15 29.02 2.71
CA LYS A 332 50.28 30.33 3.37
C LYS A 332 50.21 30.28 4.89
N VAL A 333 51.40 30.48 5.45
CA VAL A 333 51.76 30.81 6.83
C VAL A 333 50.67 31.61 7.54
N PRO A 334 50.30 31.26 8.79
CA PRO A 334 49.32 32.03 9.56
C PRO A 334 49.88 33.42 9.89
N HIS A 335 49.29 34.46 9.29
CA HIS A 335 49.49 35.82 9.76
C HIS A 335 48.79 35.98 11.12
N ILE A 336 49.58 35.92 12.19
CA ILE A 336 49.20 36.35 13.53
C ILE A 336 49.01 37.87 13.47
N VAL A 337 47.75 38.31 13.49
CA VAL A 337 47.42 39.73 13.73
C VAL A 337 47.20 39.89 15.24
N SER A 338 48.22 40.36 15.95
CA SER A 338 48.08 40.81 17.33
C SER A 338 47.43 42.19 17.35
N VAL A 339 46.17 42.24 17.79
CA VAL A 339 45.50 43.51 18.11
C VAL A 339 46.01 43.96 19.48
N VAL A 340 46.88 44.97 19.49
CA VAL A 340 47.22 45.71 20.70
C VAL A 340 46.12 46.75 20.90
N ILE A 341 45.33 46.59 21.96
CA ILE A 341 44.39 47.62 22.41
C ILE A 341 45.21 48.59 23.27
N SER A 342 45.38 49.81 22.78
CA SER A 342 45.95 50.95 23.52
C SER A 342 44.84 51.85 24.05
#